data_AF-A0A4Y9YGB9-F1
#
_entry.id   AF-A0A4Y9YGB9-F1
#
_cell.length_a   1.000
_cell.length_b   1.000
_cell.length_c   1.000
_cell.angle_alpha   90.00
_cell.angle_beta   90.00
_cell.angle_gamma   90.00
#
_symmetry.space_group_name_H-M   'P 1'
#
loop_
_entity.id
_entity.type
_entity.pdbx_description
1 polymer ?
#
loop_
_entity_poly.entity_id
_entity_poly.type
_entity_poly.pdbx_seq_one_letter_code
_entity_poly.pdbx_strand_id
1 'polypeptide(L)'
;MTWVLGWPLYRKDALVIAKKHNLVKDPKAGDDRRIQTARMWIADQVGIINAYSCWVDDKPEFVYAAYVEFGDKREPPAKVPRANMITDKQYTRLKRAMPLKNFGWYQHNDPSCELYRSPVPEYDNDEDDSEENSNGSGGESSDEDSDGSGGESSDEDSDGGDNDESSNEGSDDEERMDMAKNSAGDDSDNETVTDGVVSAVDSGVAEGAQSLPSEFNEGCRIDESFA
;
A
#
# COMPACT_ATOMS: atom_id res chain seq x y z
N MET A 1 -10.78 10.27 -8.57
CA MET A 1 -9.56 10.10 -7.76
C MET A 1 -9.78 9.04 -6.69
N THR A 2 -9.13 7.89 -6.85
CA THR A 2 -9.18 6.81 -5.85
C THR A 2 -8.34 7.15 -4.64
N TRP A 3 -8.91 7.00 -3.44
CA TRP A 3 -8.21 7.18 -2.17
C TRP A 3 -8.00 5.84 -1.47
N VAL A 4 -6.80 5.63 -0.95
CA VAL A 4 -6.38 4.41 -0.28
C VAL A 4 -6.01 4.73 1.15
N LEU A 5 -6.73 4.17 2.11
CA LEU A 5 -6.38 4.23 3.52
C LEU A 5 -5.54 3.00 3.85
N GLY A 6 -4.30 3.18 4.29
CA GLY A 6 -3.42 2.02 4.49
C GLY A 6 -2.05 2.34 5.05
N TRP A 7 -1.17 1.35 4.94
CA TRP A 7 0.24 1.45 5.37
C TRP A 7 1.17 1.37 4.16
N PRO A 8 2.02 2.37 3.93
CA PRO A 8 3.03 2.31 2.88
C PRO A 8 4.12 1.29 3.25
N LEU A 9 4.43 0.42 2.29
CA LEU A 9 5.66 -0.38 2.26
C LEU A 9 6.74 0.43 1.53
N TYR A 10 7.50 1.19 2.29
CA TYR A 10 8.66 1.89 1.76
C TYR A 10 9.67 0.92 1.15
N ARG A 11 10.26 1.29 0.01
CA ARG A 11 11.31 0.49 -0.66
C ARG A 11 12.42 0.01 0.28
N LYS A 12 12.84 0.87 1.23
CA LYS A 12 13.87 0.51 2.24
C LYS A 12 13.42 -0.63 3.14
N ASP A 13 12.18 -0.58 3.63
CA ASP A 13 11.62 -1.63 4.50
C ASP A 13 11.43 -2.93 3.69
N ALA A 14 11.02 -2.85 2.42
CA ALA A 14 10.92 -4.00 1.53
C ALA A 14 12.28 -4.70 1.30
N LEU A 15 13.36 -3.93 1.11
CA LEU A 15 14.71 -4.49 0.97
C LEU A 15 15.18 -5.19 2.25
N VAL A 16 14.87 -4.63 3.42
CA VAL A 16 15.17 -5.25 4.71
C VAL A 16 14.42 -6.57 4.86
N ILE A 17 13.13 -6.61 4.49
CA ILE A 17 12.32 -7.83 4.51
C ILE A 17 12.89 -8.89 3.54
N ALA A 18 13.22 -8.49 2.31
CA ALA A 18 13.80 -9.38 1.31
C ALA A 18 15.10 -10.04 1.80
N LYS A 19 15.98 -9.25 2.43
CA LYS A 19 17.22 -9.74 3.01
C LYS A 19 16.98 -10.64 4.21
N LYS A 20 16.13 -10.21 5.15
CA LYS A 20 15.80 -10.95 6.39
C LYS A 20 15.27 -12.34 6.10
N HIS A 21 14.44 -12.48 5.08
CA HIS A 21 13.81 -13.75 4.72
C HIS A 21 14.52 -14.50 3.58
N ASN A 22 15.70 -14.01 3.15
CA ASN A 22 16.49 -14.60 2.06
C ASN A 22 15.66 -14.87 0.79
N LEU A 23 14.81 -13.90 0.41
CA LEU A 23 13.81 -14.07 -0.64
C LEU A 23 14.43 -14.16 -2.05
N VAL A 24 15.63 -13.62 -2.23
CA VAL A 24 16.36 -13.66 -3.51
C VAL A 24 17.74 -14.25 -3.28
N LYS A 25 18.00 -15.43 -3.85
CA LYS A 25 19.29 -16.15 -3.71
C LYS A 25 20.43 -15.51 -4.48
N ASP A 26 20.12 -14.82 -5.58
CA ASP A 26 21.12 -14.16 -6.40
C ASP A 26 21.62 -12.87 -5.74
N PRO A 27 22.90 -12.79 -5.32
CA PRO A 27 23.46 -11.60 -4.70
C PRO A 27 23.56 -10.41 -5.67
N LYS A 28 23.53 -10.65 -6.99
CA LYS A 28 23.59 -9.61 -8.02
C LYS A 28 22.21 -9.12 -8.46
N ALA A 29 21.13 -9.67 -7.92
CA ALA A 29 19.79 -9.19 -8.22
C ALA A 29 19.67 -7.69 -7.90
N GLY A 30 19.02 -6.95 -8.80
CA GLY A 30 18.70 -5.54 -8.56
C GLY A 30 17.70 -5.37 -7.42
N ASP A 31 17.66 -4.15 -6.88
CA ASP A 31 16.77 -3.81 -5.76
C ASP A 31 15.29 -3.94 -6.14
N ASP A 32 14.91 -3.61 -7.38
CA ASP A 32 13.52 -3.76 -7.84
C ASP A 32 13.03 -5.22 -7.74
N ARG A 33 13.89 -6.18 -8.10
CA ARG A 33 13.56 -7.62 -7.96
C ARG A 33 13.38 -8.00 -6.51
N ARG A 34 14.25 -7.50 -5.62
CA ARG A 34 14.15 -7.77 -4.17
C ARG A 34 12.88 -7.16 -3.57
N ILE A 35 12.57 -5.91 -3.93
CA ILE A 35 11.38 -5.20 -3.48
C ILE A 35 10.13 -5.94 -3.95
N GLN A 36 10.07 -6.33 -5.22
CA GLN A 36 8.92 -7.06 -5.76
C GLN A 36 8.74 -8.42 -5.07
N THR A 37 9.83 -9.13 -4.81
CA THR A 37 9.76 -10.42 -4.10
C THR A 37 9.28 -10.23 -2.64
N ALA A 38 9.70 -9.15 -1.97
CA ALA A 38 9.18 -8.82 -0.64
C ALA A 38 7.67 -8.50 -0.65
N ARG A 39 7.19 -7.76 -1.65
CA ARG A 39 5.74 -7.47 -1.81
C ARG A 39 4.93 -8.75 -1.95
N MET A 40 5.39 -9.67 -2.80
CA MET A 40 4.74 -10.98 -2.99
C MET A 40 4.76 -11.80 -1.71
N TRP A 41 5.91 -11.87 -1.03
CA TRP A 41 6.02 -12.61 0.23
C TRP A 41 5.09 -12.06 1.32
N ILE A 42 4.97 -10.73 1.46
CA ILE A 42 4.02 -10.11 2.40
C ILE A 42 2.58 -10.49 2.02
N ALA A 43 2.21 -10.42 0.74
CA ALA A 43 0.89 -10.81 0.28
C ALA A 43 0.58 -12.27 0.63
N ASP A 44 1.55 -13.19 0.43
CA ASP A 44 1.42 -14.60 0.82
C ASP A 44 1.22 -14.79 2.34
N GLN A 45 1.88 -13.97 3.17
CA GLN A 45 1.70 -14.03 4.63
C GLN A 45 0.32 -13.55 5.07
N VAL A 46 -0.24 -12.55 4.39
CA VAL A 46 -1.48 -11.87 4.79
C VAL A 46 -2.71 -12.57 4.24
N GLY A 47 -2.63 -13.08 3.00
CA GLY A 47 -3.74 -13.59 2.20
C GLY A 47 -4.25 -12.54 1.22
N ILE A 48 -5.51 -12.67 0.79
CA ILE A 48 -6.15 -11.70 -0.11
C ILE A 48 -6.21 -10.34 0.59
N ILE A 49 -5.43 -9.37 0.14
CA ILE A 49 -5.43 -7.99 0.62
C ILE A 49 -5.23 -7.05 -0.57
N ASN A 50 -5.96 -5.95 -0.58
CA ASN A 50 -5.79 -4.93 -1.62
C ASN A 50 -4.51 -4.14 -1.36
N ALA A 51 -3.76 -3.87 -2.42
CA ALA A 51 -2.61 -3.00 -2.35
C ALA A 51 -2.44 -2.21 -3.64
N TYR A 52 -2.01 -0.96 -3.53
CA TYR A 52 -1.99 -0.01 -4.63
C TYR A 52 -0.67 0.75 -4.67
N SER A 53 -0.27 1.18 -5.86
CA SER A 53 0.73 2.25 -6.01
C SER A 53 0.06 3.56 -5.64
N CYS A 54 0.62 4.31 -4.70
CA CYS A 54 0.05 5.57 -4.21
C CYS A 54 1.14 6.63 -4.09
N TRP A 55 0.74 7.90 -4.19
CA TRP A 55 1.59 9.03 -3.89
C TRP A 55 1.80 9.17 -2.38
N VAL A 56 3.06 9.07 -1.96
CA VAL A 56 3.53 9.26 -0.57
C VAL A 56 4.71 10.22 -0.63
N ASP A 57 4.59 11.40 -0.03
CA ASP A 57 5.63 12.44 -0.02
C ASP A 57 6.22 12.70 -1.44
N ASP A 58 5.34 12.93 -2.42
CA ASP A 58 5.65 13.15 -3.84
C ASP A 58 6.30 11.96 -4.59
N LYS A 59 6.31 10.76 -4.01
CA LYS A 59 6.86 9.55 -4.65
C LYS A 59 5.88 8.40 -4.68
N PRO A 60 5.93 7.55 -5.73
CA PRO A 60 5.08 6.38 -5.79
C PRO A 60 5.61 5.28 -4.86
N GLU A 61 4.82 4.93 -3.85
CA GLU A 61 5.07 3.83 -2.92
C GLU A 61 3.92 2.83 -2.95
N PHE A 62 4.21 1.60 -2.51
CA PHE A 62 3.20 0.54 -2.48
C PHE A 62 2.47 0.57 -1.13
N VAL A 63 1.16 0.74 -1.12
CA VAL A 63 0.34 0.86 0.10
C VAL A 63 -0.56 -0.37 0.23
N TYR A 64 -0.44 -1.09 1.35
CA TYR A 64 -1.40 -2.14 1.72
C TYR A 64 -2.65 -1.49 2.31
N ALA A 65 -3.77 -1.66 1.64
CA ALA A 65 -5.01 -0.97 1.96
C ALA A 65 -5.71 -1.64 3.15
N ALA A 66 -6.03 -0.83 4.15
CA ALA A 66 -7.05 -1.14 5.14
C ALA A 66 -8.46 -0.90 4.58
N TYR A 67 -8.61 0.13 3.74
CA TYR A 67 -9.86 0.50 3.06
C TYR A 67 -9.54 1.24 1.75
N VAL A 68 -10.46 1.17 0.78
CA VAL A 68 -10.35 1.84 -0.51
C VAL A 68 -11.65 2.59 -0.80
N GLU A 69 -11.53 3.88 -1.07
CA GLU A 69 -12.63 4.68 -1.60
C GLU A 69 -12.46 4.82 -3.11
N PHE A 70 -13.36 4.20 -3.86
CA PHE A 70 -13.45 4.38 -5.31
C PHE A 70 -14.37 5.57 -5.63
N GLY A 71 -13.96 6.42 -6.57
CA GLY A 71 -14.80 7.51 -7.09
C GLY A 71 -14.03 8.79 -7.42
N ASP A 72 -14.77 9.84 -7.79
CA ASP A 72 -14.23 11.16 -8.13
C ASP A 72 -14.45 12.18 -7.00
N LYS A 73 -13.93 11.85 -5.81
CA LYS A 73 -13.89 12.79 -4.69
C LYS A 73 -12.54 13.48 -4.64
N ARG A 74 -12.58 14.81 -4.53
CA ARG A 74 -11.37 15.66 -4.39
C ARG A 74 -10.62 15.38 -3.08
N GLU A 75 -11.34 15.00 -2.03
CA GLU A 75 -10.78 14.77 -0.69
C GLU A 75 -11.11 13.36 -0.20
N PRO A 76 -10.26 12.76 0.65
CA PRO A 76 -10.56 11.46 1.24
C PRO A 76 -11.74 11.55 2.21
N PRO A 77 -12.50 10.45 2.39
CA PRO A 77 -13.64 10.47 3.30
C PRO A 77 -13.20 10.59 4.77
N ALA A 78 -13.92 11.41 5.54
CA ALA A 78 -13.68 11.62 6.96
C ALA A 78 -14.16 10.46 7.85
N LYS A 79 -15.06 9.60 7.36
CA LYS A 79 -15.60 8.45 8.08
C LYS A 79 -15.50 7.20 7.22
N VAL A 80 -15.00 6.12 7.83
CA VAL A 80 -14.84 4.83 7.16
C VAL A 80 -15.62 3.76 7.92
N PRO A 81 -16.57 3.04 7.27
CA PRO A 81 -17.29 1.95 7.92
C PRO A 81 -16.36 0.79 8.29
N ARG A 82 -16.36 0.34 9.55
CA ARG A 82 -15.53 -0.79 10.02
C ARG A 82 -15.74 -2.07 9.19
N ALA A 83 -16.98 -2.34 8.77
CA ALA A 83 -17.36 -3.52 8.00
C ALA A 83 -16.67 -3.60 6.62
N ASN A 84 -16.25 -2.46 6.06
CA ASN A 84 -15.58 -2.41 4.76
C ASN A 84 -14.05 -2.43 4.88
N MET A 85 -13.52 -2.46 6.11
CA MET A 85 -12.08 -2.51 6.35
C MET A 85 -11.57 -3.94 6.38
N ILE A 86 -10.25 -4.12 6.29
CA ILE A 86 -9.61 -5.42 6.50
C ILE A 86 -10.03 -6.05 7.85
N THR A 87 -10.04 -7.38 7.87
CA THR A 87 -10.32 -8.17 9.08
C THR A 87 -9.17 -8.05 10.09
N ASP A 88 -9.46 -8.27 11.38
CA ASP A 88 -8.43 -8.29 12.43
C ASP A 88 -7.36 -9.36 12.16
N LYS A 89 -7.76 -10.47 11.53
CA LYS A 89 -6.85 -11.53 11.09
C LYS A 89 -5.86 -11.03 10.04
N GLN A 90 -6.32 -10.29 9.04
CA GLN A 90 -5.44 -9.67 8.04
C GLN A 90 -4.52 -8.63 8.67
N TYR A 91 -5.06 -7.75 9.52
CA TYR A 91 -4.28 -6.74 10.24
C TYR A 91 -3.16 -7.39 11.07
N THR A 92 -3.48 -8.42 11.86
CA THR A 92 -2.52 -9.16 12.69
C THR A 92 -1.42 -9.81 11.85
N ARG A 93 -1.77 -10.38 10.69
CA ARG A 93 -0.79 -10.97 9.77
C ARG A 93 0.11 -9.91 9.13
N LEU A 94 -0.47 -8.79 8.71
CA LEU A 94 0.27 -7.69 8.10
C LEU A 94 1.28 -7.10 9.09
N LYS A 95 0.87 -6.93 10.35
CA LYS A 95 1.75 -6.47 11.44
C LYS A 95 2.94 -7.40 11.70
N ARG A 96 2.79 -8.71 11.46
CA ARG A 96 3.89 -9.69 11.56
C ARG A 96 4.81 -9.67 10.34
N ALA A 97 4.28 -9.31 9.18
CA ALA A 97 4.99 -9.33 7.91
C ALA A 97 5.80 -8.05 7.64
N MET A 98 5.30 -6.89 8.08
CA MET A 98 5.96 -5.60 7.81
C MET A 98 5.73 -4.57 8.94
N PRO A 99 6.60 -3.56 9.05
CA PRO A 99 6.35 -2.45 9.97
C PRO A 99 5.13 -1.63 9.53
N LEU A 100 4.18 -1.42 10.44
CA LEU A 100 3.00 -0.58 10.21
C LEU A 100 3.30 0.84 10.68
N LYS A 101 3.84 1.67 9.78
CA LYS A 101 4.15 3.08 10.02
C LYS A 101 3.27 3.94 9.11
N ASN A 102 3.08 5.21 9.50
CA ASN A 102 2.42 6.23 8.68
C ASN A 102 1.08 5.69 8.14
N PHE A 103 0.19 5.30 9.06
CA PHE A 103 -1.15 4.92 8.64
C PHE A 103 -1.91 6.18 8.21
N GLY A 104 -2.48 6.18 7.01
CA GLY A 104 -3.14 7.39 6.51
C GLY A 104 -3.78 7.23 5.14
N TRP A 105 -4.38 8.32 4.69
CA TRP A 105 -4.94 8.44 3.34
C TRP A 105 -3.86 8.76 2.33
N TYR A 106 -3.89 8.03 1.22
CA TYR A 106 -3.00 8.21 0.10
C TYR A 106 -3.77 8.23 -1.21
N GLN A 107 -3.39 9.11 -2.11
CA GLN A 107 -3.96 9.16 -3.45
C GLN A 107 -3.38 8.03 -4.28
N HIS A 108 -4.22 7.25 -4.96
CA HIS A 108 -3.74 6.27 -5.94
C HIS A 108 -2.90 6.97 -7.02
N ASN A 109 -1.74 6.41 -7.34
CA ASN A 109 -0.90 6.89 -8.43
C ASN A 109 -1.46 6.35 -9.76
N ASP A 110 -2.47 7.04 -10.26
CA ASP A 110 -3.07 6.84 -11.57
C ASP A 110 -2.58 7.94 -12.52
N PRO A 111 -2.03 7.60 -13.71
CA PRO A 111 -1.62 8.57 -14.72
C PRO A 111 -2.72 9.57 -15.13
N SER A 112 -3.99 9.23 -14.94
CA SER A 112 -5.14 10.08 -15.25
C SER A 112 -5.51 11.09 -14.16
N CYS A 113 -4.89 11.01 -12.97
CA CYS A 113 -5.21 11.87 -11.83
C CYS A 113 -4.14 12.95 -11.61
N GLU A 114 -4.57 14.20 -11.48
CA GLU A 114 -3.69 15.26 -10.96
C GLU A 114 -3.36 15.01 -9.48
N LEU A 115 -2.08 15.18 -9.11
CA LEU A 115 -1.63 15.03 -7.73
C LEU A 115 -2.36 16.05 -6.84
N TYR A 116 -3.11 15.58 -5.85
CA TYR A 116 -3.75 16.45 -4.89
C TYR A 116 -2.69 17.07 -3.96
N ARG A 117 -2.58 18.40 -3.99
CA ARG A 117 -1.87 19.18 -2.99
C ARG A 117 -2.91 19.93 -2.17
N SER A 118 -2.85 19.79 -0.85
CA SER A 118 -3.71 20.57 0.05
C SER A 118 -3.56 22.06 -0.30
N PRO A 119 -4.64 22.83 -0.45
CA PRO A 119 -4.55 24.27 -0.53
C PRO A 119 -3.78 24.76 0.70
N VAL A 120 -2.68 25.46 0.49
CA VAL A 120 -2.07 26.25 1.57
C VAL A 120 -3.08 27.35 1.87
N PRO A 121 -3.48 27.59 3.13
CA PRO A 121 -4.30 28.75 3.43
C PRO A 121 -3.50 29.99 3.05
N GLU A 122 -3.93 30.67 1.99
CA GLU A 122 -3.56 32.06 1.74
C GLU A 122 -4.15 32.84 2.92
N TYR A 123 -3.27 33.30 3.82
CA TYR A 123 -3.68 34.30 4.78
C TYR A 123 -3.88 35.58 3.96
N ASP A 124 -5.14 35.92 3.69
CA ASP A 124 -5.52 37.25 3.26
C ASP A 124 -4.99 38.23 4.31
N ASN A 125 -3.90 38.91 3.95
CA ASN A 125 -3.31 39.94 4.77
C ASN A 125 -4.14 41.22 4.54
N ASP A 126 -5.41 41.17 4.92
CA ASP A 126 -6.32 42.31 4.96
C ASP A 126 -6.06 43.10 6.25
N GLU A 127 -4.97 43.85 6.26
CA GLU A 127 -4.86 45.07 7.06
C GLU A 127 -4.58 46.23 6.12
N ASP A 128 -5.67 46.77 5.58
CA ASP A 128 -5.77 48.12 5.05
C ASP A 128 -5.75 49.10 6.23
N ASP A 129 -4.73 49.97 6.31
CA ASP A 129 -4.98 51.35 6.70
C ASP A 129 -3.79 52.28 6.36
N SER A 130 -4.07 53.16 5.39
CA SER A 130 -3.75 54.59 5.38
C SER A 130 -2.42 55.13 4.80
N GLU A 131 -2.62 55.74 3.62
CA GLU A 131 -2.27 57.12 3.22
C GLU A 131 -0.81 57.56 2.91
N GLU A 132 -0.68 57.95 1.63
CA GLU A 132 0.11 59.04 1.05
C GLU A 132 1.52 59.34 1.61
N ASN A 133 2.54 59.07 0.77
CA ASN A 133 3.35 60.20 0.33
C ASN A 133 4.07 59.99 -1.01
N SER A 134 3.97 61.03 -1.83
CA SER A 134 4.61 61.18 -3.14
C SER A 134 6.12 61.37 -3.01
N ASN A 135 6.90 60.67 -3.84
CA ASN A 135 7.98 61.21 -4.70
C ASN A 135 9.03 60.14 -5.02
N GLY A 136 9.43 60.10 -6.31
CA GLY A 136 10.84 59.89 -6.65
C GLY A 136 11.15 58.79 -7.65
N SER A 137 11.05 59.16 -8.93
CA SER A 137 12.03 58.94 -10.02
C SER A 137 12.76 57.60 -10.18
N GLY A 138 12.69 57.11 -11.43
CA GLY A 138 13.69 56.28 -12.11
C GLY A 138 13.16 54.86 -12.35
N GLY A 139 13.06 54.34 -13.56
CA GLY A 139 13.48 54.78 -14.89
C GLY A 139 13.10 53.66 -15.86
N GLU A 140 12.91 54.03 -17.14
CA GLU A 140 13.34 53.29 -18.34
C GLU A 140 13.12 51.75 -18.31
N SER A 141 12.31 51.13 -19.16
CA SER A 141 12.59 51.03 -20.59
C SER A 141 11.50 50.26 -21.35
N SER A 142 11.28 50.71 -22.59
CA SER A 142 10.99 49.97 -23.85
C SER A 142 9.75 49.07 -23.96
N ASP A 143 8.78 49.61 -24.70
CA ASP A 143 7.94 48.92 -25.67
C ASP A 143 8.78 48.10 -26.65
N GLU A 144 8.43 46.83 -26.90
CA GLU A 144 8.57 46.19 -28.22
C GLU A 144 7.46 45.14 -28.38
N ASP A 145 6.48 45.47 -29.22
CA ASP A 145 5.62 44.51 -29.90
C ASP A 145 6.48 43.55 -30.74
N SER A 146 6.19 42.24 -30.69
CA SER A 146 6.51 41.38 -31.82
C SER A 146 5.38 40.40 -32.07
N ASP A 147 4.83 40.58 -33.25
CA ASP A 147 3.93 39.74 -33.99
C ASP A 147 4.60 38.42 -34.43
N GLY A 148 3.77 37.44 -34.80
CA GLY A 148 4.06 36.64 -35.98
C GLY A 148 4.32 35.15 -35.79
N SER A 149 3.38 34.40 -36.38
CA SER A 149 3.62 33.24 -37.26
C SER A 149 3.62 31.83 -36.63
N GLY A 150 2.49 31.14 -36.85
CA GLY A 150 2.40 30.10 -37.89
C GLY A 150 3.31 28.88 -37.77
N GLY A 151 2.69 27.72 -37.56
CA GLY A 151 3.35 26.42 -37.68
C GLY A 151 2.32 25.29 -37.68
N GLU A 152 1.81 24.98 -38.87
CA GLU A 152 0.90 23.88 -39.17
C GLU A 152 1.66 22.53 -39.24
N SER A 153 0.91 21.43 -39.11
CA SER A 153 1.20 20.03 -39.51
C SER A 153 2.23 19.26 -38.65
N SER A 154 2.06 17.97 -38.35
CA SER A 154 1.65 16.90 -39.26
C SER A 154 1.15 15.65 -38.52
N ASP A 155 0.28 14.93 -39.22
CA ASP A 155 -0.22 13.59 -38.95
C ASP A 155 0.90 12.54 -38.97
N GLU A 156 0.86 11.59 -38.03
CA GLU A 156 1.53 10.29 -38.19
C GLU A 156 0.56 9.19 -37.77
N ASP A 157 -0.13 8.66 -38.78
CA ASP A 157 -0.70 7.32 -38.78
C ASP A 157 0.43 6.28 -38.63
N SER A 158 0.21 5.28 -37.78
CA SER A 158 0.88 3.99 -37.92
C SER A 158 -0.10 2.88 -37.60
N ASP A 159 -0.71 2.40 -38.67
CA ASP A 159 -1.22 1.05 -38.83
C ASP A 159 -0.15 0.01 -38.50
N GLY A 160 -0.59 -1.10 -37.90
CA GLY A 160 0.01 -2.40 -38.19
C GLY A 160 0.30 -3.25 -36.97
N GLY A 161 -0.49 -4.31 -36.79
CA GLY A 161 0.00 -5.51 -36.12
C GLY A 161 -1.05 -6.39 -35.46
N ASP A 162 -2.04 -6.87 -36.22
CA ASP A 162 -2.61 -8.19 -35.94
C ASP A 162 -1.50 -9.24 -36.01
N ASN A 163 -1.49 -10.19 -35.06
CA ASN A 163 -1.10 -11.58 -35.30
C ASN A 163 -1.38 -12.48 -34.08
N ASP A 164 -2.40 -13.30 -34.26
CA ASP A 164 -2.42 -14.77 -34.11
C ASP A 164 -2.17 -15.44 -32.74
N GLU A 165 -3.28 -15.93 -32.20
CA GLU A 165 -3.60 -17.34 -31.99
C GLU A 165 -2.44 -18.38 -31.89
N SER A 166 -2.36 -19.02 -30.72
CA SER A 166 -2.22 -20.47 -30.56
C SER A 166 -2.35 -20.77 -29.05
N SER A 167 -3.42 -21.40 -28.56
CA SER A 167 -3.83 -22.81 -28.76
C SER A 167 -2.65 -23.76 -28.57
N ASN A 168 -2.43 -24.20 -27.32
CA ASN A 168 -1.88 -25.53 -27.13
C ASN A 168 -2.53 -26.24 -25.93
N GLU A 169 -3.17 -27.34 -26.29
CA GLU A 169 -3.82 -28.34 -25.48
C GLU A 169 -2.80 -29.34 -24.89
N GLY A 170 -3.23 -30.07 -23.86
CA GLY A 170 -2.65 -31.37 -23.49
C GLY A 170 -1.86 -31.38 -22.18
N SER A 171 -1.99 -32.37 -21.31
CA SER A 171 -2.90 -33.52 -21.26
C SER A 171 -2.95 -34.04 -19.82
N ASP A 172 -4.02 -34.77 -19.52
CA ASP A 172 -4.11 -35.75 -18.44
C ASP A 172 -2.92 -36.72 -18.45
N ASP A 173 -2.52 -37.17 -17.26
CA ASP A 173 -2.19 -38.57 -16.93
C ASP A 173 -1.96 -38.66 -15.40
N GLU A 174 -2.92 -39.19 -14.64
CA GLU A 174 -3.05 -40.61 -14.27
C GLU A 174 -2.03 -41.06 -13.19
N GLU A 175 -2.60 -41.29 -12.01
CA GLU A 175 -2.43 -42.47 -11.16
C GLU A 175 -1.07 -42.96 -10.58
N ARG A 176 -1.17 -43.23 -9.27
CA ARG A 176 -0.69 -44.43 -8.54
C ARG A 176 0.82 -44.77 -8.55
N MET A 177 1.42 -44.86 -7.35
CA MET A 177 1.51 -46.11 -6.57
C MET A 177 2.37 -45.93 -5.32
N ASP A 178 1.86 -46.56 -4.26
CA ASP A 178 2.47 -47.01 -3.01
C ASP A 178 4.00 -47.13 -2.95
N MET A 179 4.58 -46.73 -1.82
CA MET A 179 5.65 -47.52 -1.19
C MET A 179 5.62 -47.47 0.34
N ALA A 180 5.32 -48.65 0.89
CA ALA A 180 5.98 -49.32 2.01
C ALA A 180 5.91 -48.68 3.42
N LYS A 181 4.85 -49.04 4.16
CA LYS A 181 4.94 -49.31 5.60
C LYS A 181 5.59 -50.69 5.80
N ASN A 182 6.79 -50.70 6.36
CA ASN A 182 7.42 -51.76 7.14
C ASN A 182 8.50 -51.02 7.97
N SER A 183 8.46 -50.99 9.30
CA SER A 183 8.90 -52.11 10.13
C SER A 183 8.36 -51.95 11.55
N ALA A 184 8.05 -53.10 12.13
CA ALA A 184 7.71 -53.29 13.52
C ALA A 184 8.91 -53.09 14.45
N GLY A 185 8.58 -52.80 15.71
CA GLY A 185 9.31 -53.24 16.90
C GLY A 185 10.43 -52.34 17.39
N ASP A 186 10.16 -51.59 18.46
CA ASP A 186 10.96 -51.74 19.67
C ASP A 186 10.16 -51.30 20.91
N ASP A 187 10.04 -52.24 21.85
CA ASP A 187 9.46 -52.07 23.17
C ASP A 187 10.49 -51.36 24.05
N SER A 188 10.10 -50.25 24.70
CA SER A 188 10.84 -49.80 25.87
C SER A 188 9.92 -49.10 26.85
N ASP A 189 9.52 -49.89 27.85
CA ASP A 189 8.89 -49.46 29.07
C ASP A 189 9.85 -48.57 29.87
N ASN A 190 9.47 -47.31 30.09
CA ASN A 190 9.97 -46.56 31.24
C ASN A 190 8.80 -45.82 31.88
N GLU A 191 8.48 -46.30 33.08
CA GLU A 191 7.47 -45.80 33.98
C GLU A 191 7.81 -44.39 34.47
N THR A 192 6.81 -43.50 34.49
CA THR A 192 6.64 -42.58 35.63
C THR A 192 5.21 -42.05 35.65
N VAL A 193 4.39 -42.69 36.49
CA VAL A 193 3.09 -42.16 36.91
C VAL A 193 3.37 -41.00 37.87
N THR A 194 3.05 -39.78 37.45
CA THR A 194 2.88 -38.65 38.38
C THR A 194 1.40 -38.40 38.56
N ASP A 195 0.93 -38.69 39.77
CA ASP A 195 -0.39 -38.32 40.26
C ASP A 195 -0.63 -36.83 40.10
N GLY A 196 -1.88 -36.52 39.74
CA GLY A 196 -2.33 -35.18 39.38
C GLY A 196 -2.17 -34.14 40.49
N VAL A 197 -1.68 -32.99 40.08
CA VAL A 197 -2.20 -31.69 40.50
C VAL A 197 -2.37 -30.88 39.21
N VAL A 198 -3.63 -30.76 38.78
CA VAL A 198 -4.05 -29.72 37.83
C VAL A 198 -3.96 -28.39 38.56
N SER A 199 -2.78 -27.78 38.57
CA SER A 199 -2.69 -26.34 38.77
C SER A 199 -3.37 -25.72 37.57
N ALA A 200 -4.59 -25.22 37.79
CA ALA A 200 -5.22 -24.28 36.90
C ALA A 200 -4.23 -23.12 36.73
N VAL A 201 -3.45 -23.15 35.66
CA VAL A 201 -2.90 -21.93 35.09
C VAL A 201 -4.12 -21.20 34.59
N ASP A 202 -4.58 -20.32 35.48
CA ASP A 202 -5.41 -19.18 35.22
C ASP A 202 -5.08 -18.71 33.80
N SER A 203 -5.95 -19.07 32.86
CA SER A 203 -5.89 -18.57 31.50
C SER A 203 -6.27 -17.12 31.64
N GLY A 204 -5.26 -16.32 31.95
CA GLY A 204 -5.27 -14.87 31.93
C GLY A 204 -5.72 -14.44 30.55
N VAL A 205 -7.05 -14.34 30.44
CA VAL A 205 -7.82 -13.36 29.70
C VAL A 205 -6.97 -12.55 28.74
N ALA A 206 -7.13 -12.87 27.46
CA ALA A 206 -7.10 -11.95 26.34
C ALA A 206 -6.08 -10.81 26.48
N GLU A 207 -4.83 -11.09 26.10
CA GLU A 207 -4.00 -10.03 25.52
C GLU A 207 -4.81 -9.43 24.38
N GLY A 208 -5.35 -8.24 24.62
CA GLY A 208 -6.37 -7.61 23.81
C GLY A 208 -6.01 -7.69 22.34
N ALA A 209 -6.95 -8.12 21.51
CA ALA A 209 -6.87 -7.98 20.07
C ALA A 209 -6.48 -6.52 19.80
N GLN A 210 -5.24 -6.30 19.39
CA GLN A 210 -4.77 -4.96 19.07
C GLN A 210 -5.56 -4.54 17.83
N SER A 211 -6.55 -3.69 18.06
CA SER A 211 -7.50 -3.22 17.05
C SER A 211 -6.81 -2.29 16.06
N LEU A 212 -7.47 -2.05 14.94
CA LEU A 212 -7.08 -1.01 13.99
C LEU A 212 -6.95 0.34 14.70
N PRO A 213 -6.04 1.24 14.25
CA PRO A 213 -5.96 2.59 14.81
C PRO A 213 -7.33 3.29 14.67
N SER A 214 -7.91 3.72 15.79
CA SER A 214 -9.23 4.36 15.82
C SER A 214 -9.22 5.79 15.23
N GLU A 215 -8.07 6.45 15.29
CA GLU A 215 -7.80 7.79 14.76
C GLU A 215 -6.45 7.78 14.05
N PHE A 216 -6.39 8.31 12.82
CA PHE A 216 -5.21 8.17 11.97
C PHE A 216 -4.96 9.37 11.04
N ASN A 217 -5.82 10.36 11.06
CA ASN A 217 -5.66 11.69 10.45
C ASN A 217 -6.59 12.64 11.22
N GLU A 218 -6.26 13.93 11.30
CA GLU A 218 -7.05 14.90 12.06
C GLU A 218 -8.51 14.92 11.55
N GLY A 219 -9.46 14.58 12.43
CA GLY A 219 -10.89 14.47 12.09
C GLY A 219 -11.33 13.19 11.35
N CYS A 220 -10.42 12.27 11.03
CA CYS A 220 -10.75 10.98 10.42
C CYS A 220 -10.97 9.90 11.48
N ARG A 221 -12.10 9.17 11.39
CA ARG A 221 -12.46 8.12 12.36
C ARG A 221 -13.05 6.87 11.71
N ILE A 222 -12.82 5.73 12.35
CA ILE A 222 -13.51 4.47 12.03
C ILE A 222 -14.91 4.51 12.66
N ASP A 223 -15.93 4.21 11.86
CA ASP A 223 -17.30 4.12 12.33
C ASP A 223 -17.64 2.67 12.72
N GLU A 224 -17.72 2.44 14.03
CA GLU A 224 -18.04 1.14 14.66
C GLU A 224 -19.55 0.85 14.68
N SER A 225 -20.41 1.80 14.27
CA SER A 225 -21.87 1.66 14.40
C SER A 225 -22.50 0.60 13.47
N PHE A 226 -21.71 0.00 12.58
CA PHE A 226 -22.13 -1.04 11.63
C PHE A 226 -21.33 -2.36 11.77
N ALA A 227 -20.65 -2.57 12.90
CA ALA A 227 -19.87 -3.79 13.18
C ALA A 227 -20.76 -4.97 13.61
#